data_AF-E1ZLS1-F1
#
_entry.id   AF-E1ZLS1-F1
#
_cell.length_a   1.000
_cell.length_b   1.000
_cell.length_c   1.000
_cell.angle_alpha   90.00
_cell.angle_beta   90.00
_cell.angle_gamma   90.00
#
_symmetry.space_group_name_H-M   'P 1'
#
loop_
_entity.id
_entity.type
_entity.pdbx_description
1 polymer ?
#
loop_
_entity_poly.entity_id
_entity_poly.type
_entity_poly.pdbx_seq_one_letter_code
_entity_poly.pdbx_strand_id
1 'polypeptide(L)'
;MAAATGLQALAAVLLLLVAAVPQAAAAGLTDKPLVLPGRVRPQVAAAAAARPEPIERFGYFSPATNPARKLFYWFFQARSATTGAAINATTTPVIAWFNGGPGCSSLWGMFVEHGPYSLSTSRQLVPNSFTWATVGHMLYIDQPIGTGLSYSTKPGDATTSQLDVAQTVSTAQDCGTADLYNCYRSLDARVEAYIAANKARLGAPASVDYQACASQPYQSLLHDMTVSYDDLVGALVDNGVPVMVFSGEDDWVCNSLASAQWLDGLIWSRQRRWKVAPVQAWAGGTFKRVGPLSFVRVANAGHMVPLDQPALSLLMLRQWIATGQPTVPNPTVKSSRRRQRL
;
A
#
# COMPACT_ATOMS: atom_id res chain seq x y z
N MET A 1 -27.48 42.05 -8.77
CA MET A 1 -28.12 40.72 -8.59
C MET A 1 -27.05 39.64 -8.72
N ALA A 2 -27.30 38.42 -8.23
CA ALA A 2 -26.23 37.50 -7.80
C ALA A 2 -25.30 37.00 -8.93
N ALA A 3 -24.02 36.83 -8.59
CA ALA A 3 -23.06 36.06 -9.37
C ALA A 3 -23.12 34.59 -8.95
N ALA A 4 -23.02 33.68 -9.92
CA ALA A 4 -22.97 32.23 -9.68
C ALA A 4 -21.52 31.73 -9.79
N THR A 5 -20.79 31.73 -8.67
CA THR A 5 -19.46 31.10 -8.57
C THR A 5 -19.62 29.59 -8.47
N GLY A 6 -19.35 28.87 -9.58
CA GLY A 6 -19.37 27.40 -9.59
C GLY A 6 -18.24 26.81 -8.75
N LEU A 7 -18.57 25.92 -7.81
CA LEU A 7 -17.59 25.24 -6.97
C LEU A 7 -16.98 24.07 -7.76
N GLN A 8 -15.75 24.21 -8.25
CA GLN A 8 -15.03 23.10 -8.87
C GLN A 8 -14.43 22.20 -7.78
N ALA A 9 -14.88 20.94 -7.74
CA ALA A 9 -14.34 19.94 -6.83
C ALA A 9 -13.00 19.41 -7.36
N LEU A 10 -11.92 19.64 -6.62
CA LEU A 10 -10.63 19.01 -6.85
C LEU A 10 -10.68 17.58 -6.29
N ALA A 11 -10.57 16.58 -7.17
CA ALA A 11 -10.48 15.17 -6.80
C ALA A 11 -9.00 14.72 -6.82
N ALA A 12 -8.48 14.30 -5.67
CA ALA A 12 -7.17 13.65 -5.58
C ALA A 12 -7.26 12.22 -6.12
N VAL A 13 -6.30 11.82 -6.95
CA VAL A 13 -6.24 10.48 -7.55
C VAL A 13 -5.19 9.64 -6.81
N LEU A 14 -5.63 8.83 -5.83
CA LEU A 14 -4.77 7.85 -5.16
C LEU A 14 -4.38 6.75 -6.15
N LEU A 15 -3.13 6.77 -6.61
CA LEU A 15 -2.63 5.80 -7.57
C LEU A 15 -1.93 4.63 -6.87
N LEU A 16 -2.68 3.57 -6.56
CA LEU A 16 -2.15 2.33 -5.96
C LEU A 16 -1.34 1.49 -6.97
N LEU A 17 -0.11 1.94 -7.24
CA LEU A 17 0.88 1.27 -8.10
C LEU A 17 1.49 0.02 -7.44
N VAL A 18 0.90 -1.15 -7.67
CA VAL A 18 1.57 -2.43 -7.34
C VAL A 18 2.58 -2.78 -8.44
N ALA A 19 3.72 -2.10 -8.45
CA ALA A 19 4.79 -2.32 -9.42
C ALA A 19 5.50 -3.67 -9.21
N ALA A 20 5.00 -4.72 -9.85
CA ALA A 20 5.71 -5.99 -9.95
C ALA A 20 6.84 -5.87 -10.99
N VAL A 21 8.04 -5.49 -10.52
CA VAL A 21 9.22 -5.29 -11.38
C VAL A 21 9.52 -6.59 -12.15
N PRO A 22 9.44 -6.60 -13.49
CA PRO A 22 9.85 -7.75 -14.28
C PRO A 22 11.38 -7.81 -14.29
N GLN A 23 11.94 -9.00 -14.20
CA GLN A 23 13.38 -9.21 -13.99
C GLN A 23 14.28 -8.58 -15.08
N ALA A 24 13.73 -8.26 -16.27
CA ALA A 24 14.43 -7.54 -17.34
C ALA A 24 14.50 -6.00 -17.15
N ALA A 25 13.65 -5.41 -16.31
CA ALA A 25 13.69 -3.97 -15.99
C ALA A 25 14.66 -3.65 -14.83
N ALA A 26 15.23 -4.68 -14.19
CA ALA A 26 16.07 -4.56 -12.99
C ALA A 26 17.51 -4.04 -13.24
N ALA A 27 17.82 -3.46 -14.41
CA ALA A 27 19.18 -3.06 -14.79
C ALA A 27 19.84 -2.02 -13.84
N GLY A 28 19.04 -1.31 -13.02
CA GLY A 28 19.52 -0.45 -11.92
C GLY A 28 19.12 -0.94 -10.51
N LEU A 29 18.35 -2.02 -10.39
CA LEU A 29 17.87 -2.57 -9.12
C LEU A 29 18.74 -3.75 -8.72
N THR A 30 19.57 -3.59 -7.69
CA THR A 30 20.63 -4.56 -7.40
C THR A 30 20.08 -5.87 -6.82
N ASP A 31 20.54 -7.02 -7.33
CA ASP A 31 20.31 -8.37 -6.74
C ASP A 31 20.96 -8.58 -5.35
N LYS A 32 21.39 -7.51 -4.67
CA LYS A 32 21.91 -7.58 -3.31
C LYS A 32 20.77 -7.92 -2.34
N PRO A 33 20.95 -8.88 -1.42
CA PRO A 33 19.96 -9.17 -0.39
C PRO A 33 19.57 -7.89 0.38
N LEU A 34 18.28 -7.71 0.65
CA LEU A 34 17.75 -6.56 1.39
C LEU A 34 18.18 -6.62 2.87
N VAL A 35 19.37 -6.07 3.18
CA VAL A 35 19.92 -5.99 4.53
C VAL A 35 19.19 -4.90 5.32
N LEU A 36 18.04 -5.23 5.89
CA LEU A 36 17.26 -4.36 6.76
C LEU A 36 17.92 -4.23 8.15
N PRO A 37 18.46 -3.04 8.53
CA PRO A 37 19.09 -2.84 9.83
C PRO A 37 18.04 -2.50 10.89
N GLY A 38 17.89 -3.36 11.90
CA GLY A 38 16.86 -3.15 12.92
C GLY A 38 16.82 -4.24 13.97
N ARG A 39 15.80 -4.15 14.83
CA ARG A 39 15.50 -5.17 15.84
C ARG A 39 14.68 -6.29 15.19
N VAL A 40 15.03 -7.53 15.52
CA VAL A 40 14.20 -8.71 15.25
C VAL A 40 13.37 -8.97 16.51
N ARG A 41 12.04 -9.14 16.38
CA ARG A 41 11.23 -9.59 17.51
C ARG A 41 11.63 -11.03 17.86
N PRO A 42 12.00 -11.35 19.12
CA PRO A 42 12.27 -12.72 19.52
C PRO A 42 11.05 -13.61 19.23
N GLN A 43 11.25 -14.66 18.44
CA GLN A 43 10.16 -15.61 18.17
C GLN A 43 9.87 -16.40 19.46
N VAL A 44 8.64 -16.26 19.96
CA VAL A 44 8.12 -17.17 20.97
C VAL A 44 7.86 -18.51 20.28
N ALA A 45 8.36 -19.61 20.86
CA ALA A 45 8.09 -20.94 20.33
C ALA A 45 6.58 -21.20 20.34
N ALA A 46 6.01 -21.52 19.17
CA ALA A 46 4.59 -21.83 19.06
C ALA A 46 4.29 -23.10 19.87
N ALA A 47 3.21 -23.09 20.65
CA ALA A 47 2.65 -24.31 21.22
C ALA A 47 2.31 -25.29 20.07
N ALA A 48 2.37 -26.60 20.31
CA ALA A 48 2.35 -27.62 19.24
C ALA A 48 1.10 -27.63 18.32
N ALA A 49 0.03 -26.91 18.67
CA ALA A 49 -1.18 -26.73 17.84
C ALA A 49 -1.38 -25.29 17.32
N ALA A 50 -0.50 -24.34 17.66
CA ALA A 50 -0.57 -22.95 17.22
C ALA A 50 0.16 -22.73 15.89
N ARG A 51 -0.36 -21.85 15.03
CA ARG A 51 0.38 -21.36 13.86
C ARG A 51 1.61 -20.56 14.37
N PRO A 52 2.79 -20.66 13.72
CA PRO A 52 3.95 -19.86 14.08
C PRO A 52 3.65 -18.36 14.05
N GLU A 53 4.36 -17.56 14.84
CA GLU A 53 4.36 -16.11 14.68
C GLU A 53 5.16 -15.71 13.42
N PRO A 54 4.70 -14.69 12.65
CA PRO A 54 5.49 -14.05 11.60
C PRO A 54 6.93 -13.72 12.03
N ILE A 55 7.88 -13.87 11.12
CA ILE A 55 9.22 -13.28 11.29
C ILE A 55 9.10 -11.81 10.90
N GLU A 56 9.37 -10.93 11.86
CA GLU A 56 9.24 -9.48 11.70
C GLU A 56 10.55 -8.75 12.05
N ARG A 57 10.84 -7.67 11.32
CA ARG A 57 11.98 -6.77 11.55
C ARG A 57 11.51 -5.33 11.48
N PHE A 58 11.99 -4.47 12.36
CA PHE A 58 11.65 -3.04 12.35
C PHE A 58 12.83 -2.20 12.80
N GLY A 59 12.86 -0.95 12.34
CA GLY A 59 13.97 -0.05 12.59
C GLY A 59 13.88 1.20 11.72
N TYR A 60 15.04 1.81 11.48
CA TYR A 60 15.16 3.05 10.74
C TYR A 60 16.20 2.93 9.64
N PHE A 61 15.89 3.47 8.47
CA PHE A 61 16.88 3.76 7.43
C PHE A 61 17.02 5.28 7.21
N SER A 62 18.11 5.68 6.57
CA SER A 62 18.40 7.07 6.22
C SER A 62 18.80 7.16 4.75
N PRO A 63 18.24 8.14 4.00
CA PRO A 63 18.74 8.48 2.67
C PRO A 63 20.23 8.86 2.75
N ALA A 64 21.06 8.33 1.86
CA ALA A 64 22.49 8.70 1.81
C ALA A 64 22.71 10.19 1.53
N THR A 65 21.75 10.82 0.84
CA THR A 65 21.68 12.24 0.50
C THR A 65 21.33 13.16 1.68
N ASN A 66 20.58 12.66 2.67
CA ASN A 66 20.22 13.41 3.87
C ASN A 66 20.18 12.47 5.10
N PRO A 67 21.33 12.23 5.75
CA PRO A 67 21.41 11.32 6.90
C PRO A 67 20.71 11.84 8.16
N ALA A 68 20.17 13.07 8.18
CA ALA A 68 19.32 13.55 9.27
C ALA A 68 17.91 12.92 9.22
N ARG A 69 17.41 12.59 8.02
CA ARG A 69 16.11 11.94 7.81
C ARG A 69 16.17 10.46 8.24
N LYS A 70 15.23 10.08 9.11
CA LYS A 70 15.05 8.73 9.68
C LYS A 70 13.67 8.21 9.28
N LEU A 71 13.62 7.35 8.27
CA LEU A 71 12.39 6.69 7.85
C LEU A 71 12.21 5.38 8.62
N PHE A 72 11.09 5.25 9.34
CA PHE A 72 10.72 4.02 10.03
C PHE A 72 10.18 2.98 9.04
N TYR A 73 10.56 1.72 9.26
CA TYR A 73 10.02 0.60 8.51
C TYR A 73 9.58 -0.55 9.43
N TRP A 74 8.58 -1.30 8.98
CA TRP A 74 8.22 -2.60 9.56
C TRP A 74 8.10 -3.64 8.44
N PHE A 75 8.95 -4.66 8.48
CA PHE A 75 9.03 -5.76 7.53
C PHE A 75 8.46 -7.04 8.12
N PHE A 76 7.76 -7.82 7.30
CA PHE A 76 7.27 -9.16 7.62
C PHE A 76 7.66 -10.14 6.53
N GLN A 77 8.25 -11.26 6.95
CA GLN A 77 8.61 -12.31 6.03
C GLN A 77 7.36 -13.00 5.45
N ALA A 78 7.43 -13.31 4.15
CA ALA A 78 6.42 -14.12 3.47
C ALA A 78 6.19 -15.46 4.20
N ARG A 79 4.95 -15.96 4.15
CA ARG A 79 4.53 -17.17 4.89
C ARG A 79 3.50 -18.01 4.17
N SER A 80 3.53 -19.32 4.42
CA SER A 80 2.54 -20.28 3.91
C SER A 80 1.14 -19.96 4.44
N ALA A 81 0.17 -19.78 3.55
CA ALA A 81 -1.25 -19.61 3.93
C ALA A 81 -1.79 -20.83 4.72
N THR A 82 -1.31 -22.03 4.38
CA THR A 82 -1.79 -23.30 4.96
C THR A 82 -1.16 -23.59 6.33
N THR A 83 0.16 -23.49 6.46
CA THR A 83 0.90 -23.89 7.68
C THR A 83 1.34 -22.71 8.55
N GLY A 84 1.30 -21.48 8.03
CA GLY A 84 1.82 -20.29 8.70
C GLY A 84 3.35 -20.20 8.76
N ALA A 85 4.09 -21.25 8.36
CA ALA A 85 5.55 -21.26 8.35
C ALA A 85 6.13 -20.23 7.38
N ALA A 86 7.30 -19.68 7.71
CA ALA A 86 8.00 -18.71 6.88
C ALA A 86 8.46 -19.31 5.54
N ILE A 87 8.39 -18.51 4.47
CA ILE A 87 8.88 -18.87 3.14
C ILE A 87 10.30 -18.33 3.00
N ASN A 88 11.26 -19.24 2.81
CA ASN A 88 12.69 -18.96 2.60
C ASN A 88 13.08 -19.17 1.12
N ALA A 89 12.23 -18.77 0.17
CA ALA A 89 12.50 -18.88 -1.26
C ALA A 89 12.98 -17.54 -1.82
N THR A 90 14.16 -17.53 -2.45
CA THR A 90 14.82 -16.34 -3.03
C THR A 90 14.03 -15.68 -4.17
N THR A 91 13.07 -16.39 -4.75
CA THR A 91 12.15 -15.90 -5.80
C THR A 91 10.89 -15.23 -5.24
N THR A 92 10.75 -15.10 -3.92
CA THR A 92 9.58 -14.46 -3.30
C THR A 92 9.72 -12.94 -3.38
N PRO A 93 8.75 -12.20 -3.95
CA PRO A 93 8.88 -10.76 -4.12
C PRO A 93 8.82 -10.01 -2.78
N VAL A 94 9.52 -8.88 -2.71
CA VAL A 94 9.26 -7.85 -1.70
C VAL A 94 8.14 -6.95 -2.22
N ILE A 95 7.16 -6.67 -1.37
CA ILE A 95 6.02 -5.80 -1.63
C ILE A 95 6.13 -4.63 -0.66
N ALA A 96 6.61 -3.50 -1.16
CA ALA A 96 6.56 -2.24 -0.42
C ALA A 96 5.10 -1.74 -0.33
N TRP A 97 4.73 -1.17 0.82
CA TRP A 97 3.42 -0.58 1.03
C TRP A 97 3.52 0.80 1.69
N PHE A 98 2.72 1.71 1.15
CA PHE A 98 2.69 3.13 1.49
C PHE A 98 1.23 3.57 1.62
N ASN A 99 0.82 4.05 2.80
CA ASN A 99 -0.47 4.75 2.94
C ASN A 99 -0.35 6.24 2.52
N GLY A 100 -1.49 6.92 2.41
CA GLY A 100 -1.63 8.25 1.82
C GLY A 100 -1.48 9.42 2.82
N GLY A 101 -2.53 10.23 2.92
CA GLY A 101 -2.64 11.50 3.63
C GLY A 101 -2.63 12.75 2.71
N PRO A 102 -1.48 13.19 2.17
CA PRO A 102 -0.13 12.70 2.48
C PRO A 102 0.24 12.96 3.94
N GLY A 103 0.91 12.01 4.58
CA GLY A 103 1.23 12.06 6.01
C GLY A 103 0.62 10.95 6.87
N CYS A 104 -0.04 9.94 6.27
CA CYS A 104 -0.64 8.81 6.99
C CYS A 104 0.34 7.62 7.09
N SER A 105 0.43 7.05 8.30
CA SER A 105 1.35 5.95 8.62
C SER A 105 0.98 4.68 7.87
N SER A 106 1.99 4.03 7.30
CA SER A 106 1.85 2.72 6.64
C SER A 106 1.60 1.59 7.63
N LEU A 107 1.76 1.85 8.94
CA LEU A 107 1.33 0.95 10.00
C LEU A 107 -0.21 0.87 10.11
N TRP A 108 -0.94 1.80 9.48
CA TRP A 108 -2.39 1.72 9.35
C TRP A 108 -2.79 0.57 8.42
N GLY A 109 -2.29 0.52 7.19
CA GLY A 109 -2.51 -0.61 6.27
C GLY A 109 -1.95 -1.95 6.78
N MET A 110 -0.92 -1.88 7.63
CA MET A 110 -0.42 -3.06 8.36
C MET A 110 -1.44 -3.61 9.37
N PHE A 111 -2.08 -2.77 10.20
CA PHE A 111 -2.99 -3.21 11.28
C PHE A 111 -4.48 -3.26 10.90
N VAL A 112 -4.88 -2.64 9.79
CA VAL A 112 -6.29 -2.49 9.41
C VAL A 112 -6.60 -3.18 8.08
N GLU A 113 -5.69 -3.12 7.10
CA GLU A 113 -5.95 -3.58 5.74
C GLU A 113 -5.45 -5.02 5.51
N HIS A 114 -4.14 -5.25 5.42
CA HIS A 114 -3.61 -6.53 4.92
C HIS A 114 -2.31 -7.04 5.58
N GLY A 115 -1.81 -6.38 6.63
CA GLY A 115 -0.67 -6.91 7.40
C GLY A 115 -1.02 -8.18 8.20
N PRO A 116 -0.02 -8.85 8.80
CA PRO A 116 -0.20 -10.19 9.38
C PRO A 116 -1.09 -10.25 10.62
N TYR A 117 -1.39 -9.10 11.24
CA TYR A 117 -2.27 -8.97 12.39
C TYR A 117 -3.21 -7.78 12.20
N SER A 118 -4.38 -7.85 12.81
CA SER A 118 -5.20 -6.68 13.13
C SER A 118 -5.28 -6.45 14.64
N LEU A 119 -5.87 -5.33 15.05
CA LEU A 119 -6.05 -4.97 16.46
C LEU A 119 -7.47 -5.30 16.93
N SER A 120 -7.58 -5.97 18.08
CA SER A 120 -8.86 -6.15 18.80
C SER A 120 -9.36 -4.84 19.42
N THR A 121 -10.58 -4.83 19.97
CA THR A 121 -11.07 -3.74 20.84
C THR A 121 -10.22 -3.60 22.11
N SER A 122 -9.71 -4.72 22.63
CA SER A 122 -8.75 -4.81 23.75
C SER A 122 -7.28 -4.54 23.37
N ARG A 123 -7.03 -3.98 22.17
CA ARG A 123 -5.70 -3.61 21.65
C ARG A 123 -4.68 -4.76 21.60
N GLN A 124 -5.17 -6.00 21.50
CA GLN A 124 -4.34 -7.19 21.30
C GLN A 124 -4.19 -7.50 19.81
N LEU A 125 -3.08 -8.13 19.43
CA LEU A 125 -2.85 -8.62 18.08
C LEU A 125 -3.77 -9.82 17.79
N VAL A 126 -4.47 -9.78 16.65
CA VAL A 126 -5.32 -10.86 16.13
C VAL A 126 -4.79 -11.27 14.75
N PRO A 127 -4.39 -12.54 14.49
CA PRO A 127 -3.84 -12.93 13.20
C PRO A 127 -4.81 -12.70 12.03
N ASN A 128 -4.35 -12.02 10.99
CA ASN A 128 -5.14 -11.75 9.78
C ASN A 128 -5.10 -12.96 8.83
N SER A 129 -6.25 -13.59 8.58
CA SER A 129 -6.38 -14.75 7.68
C SER A 129 -6.20 -14.43 6.20
N PHE A 130 -6.32 -13.16 5.80
CA PHE A 130 -6.21 -12.70 4.41
C PHE A 130 -4.94 -11.87 4.14
N THR A 131 -3.93 -11.96 5.02
CA THR A 131 -2.73 -11.14 4.88
C THR A 131 -1.97 -11.34 3.56
N TRP A 132 -1.57 -10.23 2.95
CA TRP A 132 -0.73 -10.16 1.75
C TRP A 132 0.66 -10.78 1.96
N ALA A 133 1.09 -10.97 3.21
CA ALA A 133 2.27 -11.77 3.55
C ALA A 133 2.16 -13.26 3.13
N THR A 134 1.02 -13.71 2.58
CA THR A 134 0.87 -15.02 1.92
C THR A 134 1.12 -15.00 0.40
N VAL A 135 1.61 -13.88 -0.14
CA VAL A 135 2.04 -13.70 -1.54
C VAL A 135 3.50 -13.20 -1.63
N GLY A 136 3.90 -12.26 -0.78
CA GLY A 136 5.26 -11.71 -0.77
C GLY A 136 5.75 -11.31 0.62
N HIS A 137 6.98 -10.82 0.70
CA HIS A 137 7.53 -10.19 1.90
C HIS A 137 6.98 -8.76 1.99
N MET A 138 6.23 -8.43 3.05
CA MET A 138 5.63 -7.10 3.17
C MET A 138 6.61 -6.13 3.83
N LEU A 139 6.77 -4.93 3.26
CA LEU A 139 7.60 -3.85 3.79
C LEU A 139 6.76 -2.57 3.90
N TYR A 140 6.34 -2.25 5.13
CA TYR A 140 5.59 -1.02 5.44
C TYR A 140 6.59 0.08 5.78
N ILE A 141 6.46 1.25 5.14
CA ILE A 141 7.36 2.40 5.34
C ILE A 141 6.54 3.65 5.67
N ASP A 142 6.81 4.27 6.82
CA ASP A 142 6.19 5.55 7.18
C ASP A 142 6.84 6.69 6.37
N GLN A 143 6.11 7.32 5.47
CA GLN A 143 6.59 8.41 4.62
C GLN A 143 5.47 9.46 4.38
N PRO A 144 5.82 10.73 4.12
CA PRO A 144 7.17 11.31 4.17
C PRO A 144 7.63 11.56 5.62
N ILE A 145 8.73 12.29 5.79
CA ILE A 145 9.24 12.68 7.11
C ILE A 145 8.19 13.50 7.89
N GLY A 146 8.01 13.18 9.17
CA GLY A 146 6.91 13.68 10.01
C GLY A 146 5.73 12.71 10.12
N THR A 147 5.68 11.66 9.31
CA THR A 147 4.62 10.64 9.31
C THR A 147 4.89 9.52 10.31
N GLY A 148 3.88 9.12 11.10
CA GLY A 148 3.96 7.93 11.95
C GLY A 148 5.15 7.96 12.92
N LEU A 149 6.13 7.07 12.71
CA LEU A 149 7.39 7.04 13.48
C LEU A 149 8.60 7.69 12.77
N SER A 150 8.43 8.22 11.56
CA SER A 150 9.49 8.83 10.73
C SER A 150 9.75 10.30 11.05
N TYR A 151 11.02 10.67 11.23
CA TYR A 151 11.43 12.00 11.71
C TYR A 151 12.75 12.47 11.10
N SER A 152 13.08 13.76 11.19
CA SER A 152 14.43 14.28 10.89
C SER A 152 15.09 14.82 12.16
N THR A 153 16.40 14.65 12.28
CA THR A 153 17.20 15.30 13.33
C THR A 153 17.57 16.75 13.00
N LYS A 154 17.18 17.26 11.83
CA LYS A 154 17.42 18.63 11.38
C LYS A 154 16.13 19.47 11.52
N PRO A 155 16.11 20.54 12.33
CA PRO A 155 14.98 21.45 12.39
C PRO A 155 14.64 22.07 11.03
N GLY A 156 13.35 22.19 10.70
CA GLY A 156 12.87 22.77 9.44
C GLY A 156 13.05 21.89 8.20
N ASP A 157 13.46 20.63 8.34
CA ASP A 157 13.62 19.66 7.24
C ASP A 157 12.28 19.05 6.81
N ALA A 158 11.37 19.91 6.33
CA ALA A 158 10.05 19.55 5.83
C ALA A 158 10.09 19.13 4.35
N THR A 159 9.28 18.11 3.99
CA THR A 159 9.08 17.69 2.60
C THR A 159 7.94 18.48 1.95
N THR A 160 8.20 19.04 0.77
CA THR A 160 7.33 20.06 0.12
C THR A 160 6.90 19.73 -1.32
N SER A 161 7.31 18.57 -1.86
CA SER A 161 6.80 18.04 -3.14
C SER A 161 6.90 16.51 -3.17
N GLN A 162 6.05 15.86 -3.96
CA GLN A 162 6.12 14.43 -4.28
C GLN A 162 7.46 14.06 -4.93
N LEU A 163 8.19 15.01 -5.53
CA LEU A 163 9.55 14.80 -6.01
C LEU A 163 10.58 14.72 -4.85
N ASP A 164 10.43 15.48 -3.76
CA ASP A 164 11.22 15.29 -2.54
C ASP A 164 10.78 14.03 -1.76
N VAL A 165 9.48 13.70 -1.75
CA VAL A 165 8.99 12.39 -1.25
C VAL A 165 9.69 11.27 -2.04
N ALA A 166 9.58 11.28 -3.36
CA ALA A 166 10.16 10.29 -4.25
C ALA A 166 11.68 10.21 -4.05
N GLN A 167 12.43 11.32 -4.07
CA GLN A 167 13.89 11.31 -3.86
C GLN A 167 14.30 10.80 -2.47
N THR A 168 13.53 11.11 -1.43
CA THR A 168 13.77 10.61 -0.07
C THR A 168 13.56 9.10 0.02
N VAL A 169 12.57 8.58 -0.70
CA VAL A 169 12.26 7.15 -0.71
C VAL A 169 13.14 6.40 -1.74
N SER A 170 13.54 7.01 -2.87
CA SER A 170 14.32 6.40 -3.97
C SER A 170 15.85 6.47 -3.81
N THR A 171 16.34 7.33 -2.91
CA THR A 171 17.69 7.17 -2.34
C THR A 171 17.70 6.25 -1.11
N ALA A 172 16.56 5.59 -0.85
CA ALA A 172 16.45 4.21 -0.41
C ALA A 172 15.87 3.33 -1.56
N GLN A 173 14.66 2.78 -1.47
CA GLN A 173 13.88 2.27 -2.62
C GLN A 173 12.38 2.69 -2.54
N ASP A 174 11.78 3.02 -3.69
CA ASP A 174 10.79 4.07 -4.04
C ASP A 174 9.31 4.06 -3.54
N CYS A 175 8.70 5.29 -3.58
CA CYS A 175 7.27 5.68 -3.81
C CYS A 175 6.24 5.98 -2.64
N GLY A 176 5.11 6.59 -3.04
CA GLY A 176 3.95 7.20 -2.31
C GLY A 176 3.17 8.13 -3.30
N THR A 177 1.98 8.76 -3.12
CA THR A 177 0.84 8.84 -2.15
C THR A 177 -0.47 9.13 -2.98
N ALA A 178 -1.66 9.69 -2.66
CA ALA A 178 -2.56 10.12 -1.55
C ALA A 178 -3.96 10.48 -2.20
N ASP A 179 -5.14 10.71 -1.58
CA ASP A 179 -5.86 10.29 -0.35
C ASP A 179 -7.27 10.97 -0.31
N LEU A 180 -8.25 10.51 0.50
CA LEU A 180 -9.09 11.40 1.36
C LEU A 180 -9.71 10.64 2.56
N TYR A 181 -10.00 11.41 3.61
CA TYR A 181 -10.35 10.94 4.94
C TYR A 181 -11.73 11.45 5.42
N ASN A 182 -12.71 10.56 5.69
CA ASN A 182 -13.81 10.79 6.66
C ASN A 182 -14.74 9.55 6.85
N CYS A 183 -14.25 8.49 7.52
CA CYS A 183 -15.13 7.44 8.08
C CYS A 183 -14.57 6.72 9.32
N TYR A 184 -13.25 6.61 9.50
CA TYR A 184 -12.66 5.53 10.31
C TYR A 184 -11.92 5.93 11.61
N ARG A 185 -12.22 7.11 12.18
CA ARG A 185 -11.59 7.65 13.42
C ARG A 185 -11.54 6.69 14.64
N SER A 186 -12.42 5.69 14.71
CA SER A 186 -12.44 4.67 15.77
C SER A 186 -11.38 3.58 15.61
N LEU A 187 -10.76 3.46 14.44
CA LEU A 187 -9.66 2.54 14.16
C LEU A 187 -8.33 3.17 14.57
N ASP A 188 -8.12 4.44 14.18
CA ASP A 188 -6.92 5.26 14.43
C ASP A 188 -6.48 5.19 15.90
N ALA A 189 -7.39 5.55 16.82
CA ALA A 189 -7.11 5.60 18.26
C ALA A 189 -6.70 4.25 18.89
N ARG A 190 -6.93 3.11 18.20
CA ARG A 190 -6.48 1.78 18.64
C ARG A 190 -5.05 1.49 18.17
N VAL A 191 -4.72 1.89 16.94
CA VAL A 191 -3.36 1.82 16.38
C VAL A 191 -2.43 2.76 17.13
N GLU A 192 -2.85 4.02 17.31
CA GLU A 192 -2.08 5.04 18.04
C GLU A 192 -1.80 4.60 19.49
N ALA A 193 -2.81 4.12 20.21
CA ALA A 193 -2.63 3.62 21.57
C ALA A 193 -1.70 2.39 21.64
N TYR A 194 -1.71 1.51 20.64
CA TYR A 194 -0.79 0.37 20.57
C TYR A 194 0.65 0.81 20.29
N ILE A 195 0.87 1.71 19.32
CA ILE A 195 2.19 2.23 19.00
C ILE A 195 2.75 3.06 20.17
N ALA A 196 1.96 3.96 20.75
CA ALA A 196 2.39 4.76 21.92
C ALA A 196 2.84 3.89 23.09
N ALA A 197 2.12 2.81 23.39
CA ALA A 197 2.51 1.83 24.43
C ALA A 197 3.76 1.00 24.09
N ASN A 198 4.20 0.97 22.83
CA ASN A 198 5.31 0.15 22.36
C ASN A 198 6.47 0.94 21.73
N LYS A 199 6.42 2.28 21.62
CA LYS A 199 7.36 3.08 20.80
C LYS A 199 8.84 2.87 21.17
N ALA A 200 9.16 2.74 22.47
CA ALA A 200 10.50 2.41 22.96
C ALA A 200 10.99 0.99 22.56
N ARG A 201 10.09 0.01 22.42
CA ARG A 201 10.40 -1.35 21.94
C ARG A 201 10.66 -1.35 20.44
N LEU A 202 9.91 -0.55 19.68
CA LEU A 202 10.10 -0.31 18.24
C LEU A 202 11.39 0.48 17.94
N GLY A 203 11.95 1.16 18.94
CA GLY A 203 13.22 1.89 18.83
C GLY A 203 13.05 3.38 18.50
N ALA A 204 11.82 3.89 18.51
CA ALA A 204 11.54 5.31 18.33
C ALA A 204 12.05 6.13 19.55
N PRO A 205 12.66 7.31 19.34
CA PRO A 205 13.02 8.22 20.42
C PRO A 205 11.82 8.66 21.26
N ALA A 206 12.06 9.00 22.52
CA ALA A 206 11.01 9.52 23.41
C ALA A 206 10.32 10.79 22.85
N SER A 207 11.08 11.61 22.12
CA SER A 207 10.65 12.86 21.47
C SER A 207 9.88 12.69 20.15
N VAL A 208 9.68 11.45 19.67
CA VAL A 208 8.84 11.18 18.49
C VAL A 208 7.49 10.66 18.99
N ASP A 209 6.45 11.45 18.83
CA ASP A 209 5.08 11.03 19.12
C ASP A 209 4.37 10.59 17.84
N TYR A 210 3.70 9.43 17.93
CA TYR A 210 3.05 8.79 16.81
C TYR A 210 1.65 9.35 16.59
N GLN A 211 1.34 9.67 15.34
CA GLN A 211 -0.01 10.00 14.87
C GLN A 211 -0.34 9.10 13.67
N ALA A 212 -1.57 8.62 13.57
CA ALA A 212 -2.01 7.79 12.44
C ALA A 212 -1.94 8.56 11.12
N CYS A 213 -2.27 9.86 11.15
CA CYS A 213 -1.99 10.82 10.08
C CYS A 213 -1.48 12.14 10.67
N ALA A 214 -0.30 12.57 10.25
CA ALA A 214 0.35 13.80 10.72
C ALA A 214 -0.05 15.01 9.85
N SER A 215 -0.36 16.14 10.49
CA SER A 215 -0.86 17.33 9.79
C SER A 215 0.22 18.15 9.08
N GLN A 216 1.47 18.14 9.55
CA GLN A 216 2.54 18.93 8.95
C GLN A 216 2.93 18.46 7.54
N PRO A 217 3.11 17.15 7.26
CA PRO A 217 3.28 16.65 5.89
C PRO A 217 2.15 17.07 4.96
N TYR A 218 0.90 16.90 5.38
CA TYR A 218 -0.29 17.29 4.62
C TYR A 218 -0.24 18.76 4.21
N GLN A 219 -0.06 19.67 5.19
CA GLN A 219 0.00 21.11 4.95
C GLN A 219 1.18 21.51 4.05
N SER A 220 2.30 20.78 4.10
CA SER A 220 3.51 21.07 3.33
C SER A 220 3.41 20.62 1.87
N LEU A 221 2.50 19.69 1.55
CA LEU A 221 2.27 19.13 0.21
C LEU A 221 1.01 19.65 -0.49
N LEU A 222 0.19 20.48 0.17
CA LEU A 222 -1.08 21.01 -0.37
C LEU A 222 -0.99 21.61 -1.77
N HIS A 223 0.08 22.34 -2.08
CA HIS A 223 0.28 22.97 -3.39
C HIS A 223 0.67 21.97 -4.49
N ASP A 224 1.23 20.83 -4.10
CA ASP A 224 1.71 19.78 -5.00
C ASP A 224 0.60 18.77 -5.35
N MET A 225 -0.46 18.70 -4.53
CA MET A 225 -1.67 17.89 -4.80
C MET A 225 -2.43 18.32 -6.07
N THR A 226 -2.12 19.48 -6.65
CA THR A 226 -2.67 19.94 -7.94
C THR A 226 -1.77 19.64 -9.14
N VAL A 227 -0.63 18.98 -8.95
CA VAL A 227 0.30 18.56 -10.02
C VAL A 227 -0.12 17.18 -10.53
N SER A 228 -0.30 17.02 -11.84
CA SER A 228 -0.44 15.69 -12.46
C SER A 228 0.92 15.04 -12.65
N TYR A 229 0.97 13.73 -12.36
CA TYR A 229 2.11 12.87 -12.61
C TYR A 229 1.78 11.76 -13.63
N ASP A 230 0.68 11.91 -14.38
CA ASP A 230 0.15 10.88 -15.30
C ASP A 230 1.17 10.50 -16.39
N ASP A 231 1.94 11.47 -16.89
CA ASP A 231 3.00 11.25 -17.87
C ASP A 231 4.10 10.28 -17.37
N LEU A 232 4.36 10.22 -16.06
CA LEU A 232 5.28 9.24 -15.47
C LEU A 232 4.70 7.83 -15.55
N VAL A 233 3.39 7.69 -15.35
CA VAL A 233 2.68 6.40 -15.51
C VAL A 233 2.72 5.96 -16.97
N GLY A 234 2.51 6.89 -17.90
CA GLY A 234 2.61 6.64 -19.34
C GLY A 234 4.01 6.15 -19.73
N ALA A 235 5.05 6.83 -19.24
CA ALA A 235 6.44 6.44 -19.45
C ALA A 235 6.78 5.06 -18.84
N LEU A 236 6.32 4.74 -17.63
CA LEU A 236 6.51 3.43 -17.00
C LEU A 236 5.89 2.30 -17.84
N VAL A 237 4.64 2.50 -18.28
CA VAL A 237 3.87 1.54 -19.08
C VAL A 237 4.51 1.31 -20.46
N ASP A 238 5.04 2.35 -21.09
CA ASP A 238 5.72 2.24 -22.39
C ASP A 238 7.12 1.63 -22.29
N ASN A 239 7.83 1.84 -21.17
CA ASN A 239 9.06 1.11 -20.83
C ASN A 239 8.79 -0.35 -20.36
N GLY A 240 7.54 -0.81 -20.41
CA GLY A 240 7.18 -2.21 -20.17
C GLY A 240 6.99 -2.58 -18.70
N VAL A 241 7.00 -1.61 -17.77
CA VAL A 241 6.71 -1.85 -16.36
C VAL A 241 5.23 -2.23 -16.20
N PRO A 242 4.90 -3.40 -15.61
CA PRO A 242 3.52 -3.79 -15.32
C PRO A 242 2.89 -2.82 -14.34
N VAL A 243 1.77 -2.20 -14.75
CA VAL A 243 0.98 -1.29 -13.92
C VAL A 243 -0.41 -1.87 -13.76
N MET A 244 -0.78 -2.17 -12.51
CA MET A 244 -2.16 -2.43 -12.12
C MET A 244 -2.64 -1.26 -11.28
N VAL A 245 -3.65 -0.56 -11.77
CA VAL A 245 -4.45 0.39 -10.99
C VAL A 245 -5.67 -0.36 -10.48
N PHE A 246 -6.01 -0.21 -9.20
CA PHE A 246 -7.26 -0.72 -8.67
C PHE A 246 -7.99 0.32 -7.81
N SER A 247 -9.32 0.28 -7.85
CA SER A 247 -10.20 1.21 -7.13
C SER A 247 -11.47 0.48 -6.68
N GLY A 248 -12.02 0.89 -5.54
CA GLY A 248 -13.31 0.43 -5.05
C GLY A 248 -14.47 0.99 -5.89
N GLU A 249 -15.50 0.18 -6.13
CA GLU A 249 -16.72 0.65 -6.82
C GLU A 249 -17.47 1.71 -6.00
N ASP A 250 -17.39 1.63 -4.67
CA ASP A 250 -18.10 2.47 -3.71
C ASP A 250 -17.21 3.58 -3.10
N ASP A 251 -15.95 3.75 -3.55
CA ASP A 251 -15.15 4.90 -3.14
C ASP A 251 -15.74 6.18 -3.75
N TRP A 252 -15.88 7.23 -2.94
CA TRP A 252 -16.32 8.55 -3.37
C TRP A 252 -15.15 9.43 -3.85
N VAL A 253 -13.98 9.35 -3.22
CA VAL A 253 -12.84 10.22 -3.56
C VAL A 253 -12.12 9.71 -4.81
N CYS A 254 -11.39 8.61 -4.70
CA CYS A 254 -10.56 8.05 -5.76
C CYS A 254 -11.41 7.06 -6.57
N ASN A 255 -12.62 7.51 -6.87
CA ASN A 255 -13.73 6.70 -7.33
C ASN A 255 -13.41 5.99 -8.63
N SER A 256 -14.00 4.83 -8.82
CA SER A 256 -13.69 3.96 -9.95
C SER A 256 -14.06 4.55 -11.33
N LEU A 257 -14.94 5.56 -11.38
CA LEU A 257 -15.29 6.29 -12.60
C LEU A 257 -14.20 7.30 -13.00
N ALA A 258 -13.77 8.16 -12.08
CA ALA A 258 -12.63 9.06 -12.29
C ALA A 258 -11.36 8.27 -12.61
N SER A 259 -11.14 7.14 -11.91
CA SER A 259 -10.07 6.18 -12.18
C SER A 259 -10.09 5.69 -13.63
N ALA A 260 -11.26 5.31 -14.15
CA ALA A 260 -11.38 4.90 -15.56
C ALA A 260 -11.18 6.07 -16.54
N GLN A 261 -11.64 7.27 -16.20
CA GLN A 261 -11.55 8.46 -17.06
C GLN A 261 -10.11 8.94 -17.25
N TRP A 262 -9.30 9.06 -16.20
CA TRP A 262 -7.89 9.46 -16.36
C TRP A 262 -7.09 8.36 -17.09
N LEU A 263 -7.40 7.08 -16.89
CA LEU A 263 -6.78 5.97 -17.62
C LEU A 263 -7.11 5.97 -19.12
N ASP A 264 -8.32 6.38 -19.51
CA ASP A 264 -8.63 6.66 -20.92
C ASP A 264 -7.97 7.98 -21.39
N GLY A 265 -7.72 8.95 -20.50
CA GLY A 265 -6.95 10.16 -20.80
C GLY A 265 -5.45 9.93 -21.00
N LEU A 266 -4.86 8.96 -20.28
CA LEU A 266 -3.42 8.72 -20.14
C LEU A 266 -2.67 8.69 -21.47
N ILE A 267 -1.54 9.40 -21.56
CA ILE A 267 -0.72 9.50 -22.77
C ILE A 267 0.31 8.36 -22.77
N TRP A 268 0.15 7.40 -23.68
CA TRP A 268 1.07 6.28 -23.88
C TRP A 268 0.85 5.60 -25.24
N SER A 269 1.83 4.83 -25.72
CA SER A 269 1.91 4.25 -27.06
C SER A 269 0.70 3.43 -27.49
N ARG A 270 -0.04 2.83 -26.53
CA ARG A 270 -1.22 2.00 -26.80
C ARG A 270 -2.55 2.62 -26.35
N GLN A 271 -2.60 3.92 -26.01
CA GLN A 271 -3.84 4.61 -25.60
C GLN A 271 -5.01 4.36 -26.56
N ARG A 272 -4.78 4.42 -27.88
CA ARG A 272 -5.84 4.14 -28.89
C ARG A 272 -6.42 2.72 -28.76
N ARG A 273 -5.59 1.72 -28.44
CA ARG A 273 -6.02 0.34 -28.20
C ARG A 273 -6.70 0.19 -26.85
N TRP A 274 -6.29 0.96 -25.84
CA TRP A 274 -6.93 0.99 -24.52
C TRP A 274 -8.37 1.54 -24.58
N LYS A 275 -8.59 2.65 -25.29
CA LYS A 275 -9.94 3.24 -25.46
C LYS A 275 -10.97 2.28 -26.06
N VAL A 276 -10.54 1.37 -26.93
CA VAL A 276 -11.41 0.36 -27.58
C VAL A 276 -11.33 -1.04 -26.94
N ALA A 277 -10.53 -1.22 -25.87
CA ALA A 277 -10.42 -2.52 -25.20
C ALA A 277 -11.67 -2.80 -24.34
N PRO A 278 -12.33 -3.96 -24.49
CA PRO A 278 -13.52 -4.27 -23.72
C PRO A 278 -13.19 -4.46 -22.24
N VAL A 279 -14.07 -3.95 -21.38
CA VAL A 279 -14.09 -4.29 -19.96
C VAL A 279 -14.61 -5.73 -19.82
N GLN A 280 -13.94 -6.53 -19.00
CA GLN A 280 -14.23 -7.94 -18.76
C GLN A 280 -14.69 -8.17 -17.32
N ALA A 281 -15.54 -9.16 -17.10
CA ALA A 281 -15.98 -9.55 -15.76
C ALA A 281 -14.85 -10.26 -14.99
N TRP A 282 -14.75 -9.99 -13.69
CA TRP A 282 -13.82 -10.65 -12.76
C TRP A 282 -14.59 -11.06 -11.49
N ALA A 283 -14.09 -12.03 -10.72
CA ALA A 283 -14.85 -12.62 -9.61
C ALA A 283 -15.25 -11.64 -8.49
N GLY A 284 -14.57 -10.49 -8.42
CA GLY A 284 -14.85 -9.41 -7.49
C GLY A 284 -15.25 -8.09 -8.15
N GLY A 285 -15.70 -8.09 -9.42
CA GLY A 285 -16.05 -6.87 -10.14
C GLY A 285 -15.68 -6.92 -11.63
N THR A 286 -14.87 -5.96 -12.10
CA THR A 286 -14.53 -5.81 -13.53
C THR A 286 -13.07 -5.45 -13.74
N PHE A 287 -12.46 -5.89 -14.85
CA PHE A 287 -11.09 -5.53 -15.22
C PHE A 287 -10.95 -5.14 -16.70
N LYS A 288 -9.93 -4.34 -17.03
CA LYS A 288 -9.57 -3.89 -18.39
C LYS A 288 -8.04 -3.97 -18.52
N ARG A 289 -7.51 -4.46 -19.64
CA ARG A 289 -6.05 -4.61 -19.86
C ARG A 289 -5.64 -4.35 -21.31
N VAL A 290 -4.52 -3.64 -21.49
CA VAL A 290 -3.75 -3.63 -22.74
C VAL A 290 -2.26 -3.68 -22.42
N GLY A 291 -1.54 -4.65 -22.97
CA GLY A 291 -0.09 -4.77 -22.74
C GLY A 291 0.24 -4.88 -21.23
N PRO A 292 1.09 -4.01 -20.66
CA PRO A 292 1.41 -4.01 -19.24
C PRO A 292 0.43 -3.20 -18.37
N LEU A 293 -0.44 -2.35 -18.93
CA LEU A 293 -1.42 -1.57 -18.18
C LEU A 293 -2.70 -2.38 -17.93
N SER A 294 -3.15 -2.40 -16.67
CA SER A 294 -4.39 -3.04 -16.20
C SER A 294 -5.15 -2.14 -15.23
N PHE A 295 -6.47 -2.19 -15.30
CA PHE A 295 -7.38 -1.56 -14.34
C PHE A 295 -8.30 -2.62 -13.73
N VAL A 296 -8.53 -2.52 -12.42
CA VAL A 296 -9.46 -3.38 -11.66
C VAL A 296 -10.41 -2.50 -10.87
N ARG A 297 -11.71 -2.70 -11.05
CA ARG A 297 -12.76 -2.12 -10.21
C ARG A 297 -13.32 -3.23 -9.33
N VAL A 298 -13.19 -3.06 -8.01
CA VAL A 298 -13.59 -4.05 -7.01
C VAL A 298 -14.96 -3.67 -6.44
N ALA A 299 -15.96 -4.52 -6.65
CA ALA A 299 -17.34 -4.29 -6.28
C ALA A 299 -17.57 -4.51 -4.77
N ASN A 300 -18.45 -3.71 -4.16
CA ASN A 300 -18.74 -3.75 -2.72
C ASN A 300 -17.49 -3.39 -1.87
N ALA A 301 -16.74 -2.39 -2.31
CA ALA A 301 -15.50 -1.90 -1.70
C ALA A 301 -15.40 -0.39 -1.85
N GLY A 302 -15.04 0.31 -0.77
CA GLY A 302 -14.72 1.73 -0.77
C GLY A 302 -13.24 1.98 -1.00
N HIS A 303 -12.74 3.07 -0.40
CA HIS A 303 -11.36 3.53 -0.52
C HIS A 303 -10.32 2.47 -0.11
N MET A 304 -10.63 1.68 0.92
CA MET A 304 -9.73 0.70 1.52
C MET A 304 -10.11 -0.73 1.09
N VAL A 305 -9.92 -1.01 -0.20
CA VAL A 305 -10.23 -2.32 -0.83
C VAL A 305 -9.78 -3.56 -0.04
N PRO A 306 -8.61 -3.61 0.64
CA PRO A 306 -8.24 -4.76 1.46
C PRO A 306 -8.99 -4.86 2.80
N LEU A 307 -9.50 -3.76 3.35
CA LEU A 307 -10.36 -3.75 4.55
C LEU A 307 -11.77 -4.23 4.20
N ASP A 308 -12.35 -3.70 3.12
CA ASP A 308 -13.73 -3.98 2.72
C ASP A 308 -13.89 -5.34 2.03
N GLN A 309 -12.92 -5.73 1.20
CA GLN A 309 -12.92 -6.97 0.43
C GLN A 309 -11.60 -7.76 0.56
N PRO A 310 -11.18 -8.16 1.78
CA PRO A 310 -9.88 -8.78 2.04
C PRO A 310 -9.61 -10.03 1.20
N ALA A 311 -10.63 -10.87 0.97
CA ALA A 311 -10.50 -12.09 0.17
C ALA A 311 -10.28 -11.80 -1.33
N LEU A 312 -10.95 -10.78 -1.88
CA LEU A 312 -10.79 -10.37 -3.29
C LEU A 312 -9.48 -9.59 -3.49
N SER A 313 -9.11 -8.75 -2.53
CA SER A 313 -7.83 -8.04 -2.49
C SER A 313 -6.64 -9.01 -2.51
N LEU A 314 -6.64 -10.04 -1.64
CA LEU A 314 -5.61 -11.08 -1.65
C LEU A 314 -5.61 -11.90 -2.95
N LEU A 315 -6.78 -12.21 -3.52
CA LEU A 315 -6.89 -12.90 -4.81
C LEU A 315 -6.29 -12.07 -5.95
N MET A 316 -6.64 -10.78 -6.02
CA MET A 316 -6.14 -9.81 -7.00
C MET A 316 -4.62 -9.72 -6.96
N LEU A 317 -4.03 -9.51 -5.77
CA LEU A 317 -2.58 -9.47 -5.61
C LEU A 317 -1.93 -10.81 -6.01
N ARG A 318 -2.47 -11.96 -5.57
CA ARG A 318 -1.91 -13.28 -5.92
C ARG A 318 -1.92 -13.51 -7.44
N GLN A 319 -3.01 -13.15 -8.12
CA GLN A 319 -3.11 -13.28 -9.58
C GLN A 319 -2.16 -12.29 -10.30
N TRP A 320 -2.07 -11.06 -9.82
CA TRP A 320 -1.11 -10.05 -10.31
C TRP A 320 0.33 -10.54 -10.22
N ILE A 321 0.78 -11.03 -9.06
CA ILE A 321 2.14 -11.54 -8.86
C ILE A 321 2.40 -12.83 -9.66
N ALA A 322 1.41 -13.73 -9.80
CA ALA A 322 1.60 -15.02 -10.48
C ALA A 322 1.55 -14.94 -12.01
N THR A 323 0.74 -14.05 -12.59
CA THR A 323 0.49 -13.99 -14.05
C THR A 323 0.58 -12.58 -14.65
N GLY A 324 1.03 -11.59 -13.87
CA GLY A 324 0.99 -10.18 -14.24
C GLY A 324 -0.43 -9.65 -14.47
N GLN A 325 -1.47 -10.36 -13.98
CA GLN A 325 -2.88 -10.18 -14.36
C GLN A 325 -3.83 -10.76 -13.30
N PRO A 326 -4.88 -10.04 -12.86
CA PRO A 326 -6.10 -10.67 -12.36
C PRO A 326 -6.69 -11.59 -13.44
N THR A 327 -7.08 -12.80 -13.08
CA THR A 327 -7.67 -13.78 -14.00
C THR A 327 -9.08 -14.14 -13.56
N VAL A 328 -9.96 -14.52 -14.50
CA VAL A 328 -11.26 -15.09 -14.17
C VAL A 328 -11.02 -16.41 -13.44
N PRO A 329 -11.43 -16.58 -12.16
CA PRO A 329 -11.27 -17.85 -11.48
C PRO A 329 -12.10 -18.94 -12.16
N ASN A 330 -11.51 -20.13 -12.30
CA ASN A 330 -12.14 -21.26 -12.94
C ASN A 330 -13.45 -21.61 -12.18
N PRO A 331 -14.64 -21.61 -12.81
CA PRO A 331 -15.94 -21.68 -12.11
C PRO A 331 -16.23 -22.99 -11.35
N THR A 332 -15.28 -23.93 -11.35
CA THR A 332 -15.31 -25.17 -10.58
C THR A 332 -15.08 -24.97 -9.08
N VAL A 333 -14.58 -23.80 -8.62
CA VAL A 333 -14.44 -23.47 -7.19
C VAL A 333 -15.82 -23.15 -6.59
N LYS A 334 -16.57 -24.22 -6.25
CA LYS A 334 -17.88 -24.12 -5.58
C LYS A 334 -17.74 -23.38 -4.25
N SER A 335 -18.30 -22.17 -4.16
CA SER A 335 -18.37 -21.43 -2.90
C SER A 335 -19.06 -22.26 -1.81
N SER A 336 -18.33 -22.58 -0.74
CA SER A 336 -18.79 -23.40 0.37
C SER A 336 -19.70 -22.59 1.30
N ARG A 337 -20.91 -22.24 0.81
CA ARG A 337 -21.96 -21.56 1.58
C ARG A 337 -22.52 -22.43 2.71
N ARG A 338 -21.69 -22.73 3.73
CA ARG A 338 -22.17 -23.12 5.06
C ARG A 338 -22.88 -21.91 5.65
N ARG A 339 -24.21 -21.85 5.46
CA ARG A 339 -25.08 -21.03 6.30
C ARG A 339 -24.89 -21.53 7.74
N GLN A 340 -24.16 -20.79 8.57
CA GLN A 340 -24.41 -20.86 10.01
C GLN A 340 -25.83 -20.34 10.23
N ARG A 341 -26.67 -21.15 10.87
CA ARG A 341 -28.03 -20.77 11.29
C ARG A 341 -27.94 -20.46 12.78
N LEU A 342 -28.30 -19.22 13.12
CA LEU A 342 -28.45 -18.69 14.48
C LEU A 342 -27.14 -18.73 15.30
#